data_AF-A0AAU9ZEI7-F1
#
_entry.id   AF-A0AAU9ZEI7-F1
#
_cell.length_a   1.000
_cell.length_b   1.000
_cell.length_c   1.000
_cell.angle_alpha   90.00
_cell.angle_beta   90.00
_cell.angle_gamma   90.00
#
_symmetry.space_group_name_H-M   'P 1'
#
loop_
_entity.id
_entity.type
_entity.pdbx_description
1 polymer ?
#
loop_
_entity_poly.entity_id
_entity_poly.type
_entity_poly.pdbx_seq_one_letter_code
_entity_poly.pdbx_strand_id
1 'polypeptide(L)'
;MSYQAVPTLEQLAIQGLLADEDLTMFVLDDLPIFLFPPLFEQAFINRKTKVVKAMVKTWPFPCLPLGSLIKYVKVDNFQAVLDGMDWLTNETVWPRRCRLHVLNLHQTEHGFWERCVGTKNGFSRQKKEPLEKDSTSEGKKQPLKVLAEYTLMYLTLKDYNSYFMQWLKLRKYTVPSYFFNLVPKKKSMGTESHWT
;
A
#
# COMPACT_ATOMS: atom_id res chain seq x y z
N MET A 1 -20.91 18.80 27.54
CA MET A 1 -19.54 18.27 27.70
C MET A 1 -19.38 17.12 26.71
N SER A 2 -18.40 17.15 25.81
CA SER A 2 -18.17 16.01 24.91
C SER A 2 -17.34 14.96 25.64
N TYR A 3 -17.81 13.72 25.63
CA TYR A 3 -17.04 12.58 26.10
C TYR A 3 -15.99 12.28 25.03
N GLN A 4 -14.74 12.69 25.23
CA GLN A 4 -13.64 12.14 24.45
C GLN A 4 -13.42 10.70 24.89
N ALA A 5 -13.55 9.76 23.95
CA ALA A 5 -13.24 8.37 24.20
C ALA A 5 -11.75 8.23 24.58
N VAL A 6 -11.46 7.39 25.57
CA VAL A 6 -10.08 7.08 25.98
C VAL A 6 -9.37 6.39 24.81
N PRO A 7 -8.16 6.84 24.42
CA PRO A 7 -7.41 6.19 23.34
C PRO A 7 -7.11 4.72 23.62
N THR A 8 -7.12 3.89 22.59
CA THR A 8 -6.70 2.49 22.71
C THR A 8 -5.17 2.40 22.85
N LEU A 9 -4.67 1.27 23.37
CA LEU A 9 -3.23 1.02 23.45
C LEU A 9 -2.54 1.10 22.08
N GLU A 10 -3.20 0.61 21.03
CA GLU A 10 -2.71 0.72 19.65
C GLU A 10 -2.55 2.18 19.22
N GLN A 11 -3.55 3.03 19.50
CA GLN A 11 -3.51 4.45 19.18
C GLN A 11 -2.37 5.16 19.92
N LEU A 12 -2.20 4.85 21.21
CA LEU A 12 -1.10 5.41 22.00
C LEU A 12 0.27 4.96 21.49
N ALA A 13 0.42 3.69 21.10
CA ALA A 13 1.65 3.17 20.53
C ALA A 13 2.00 3.89 19.21
N ILE A 14 1.02 4.06 18.32
CA ILE A 14 1.22 4.77 17.05
C ILE A 14 1.57 6.24 17.28
N GLN A 15 0.89 6.92 18.20
CA GLN A 15 1.19 8.30 18.56
C GLN A 15 2.61 8.45 19.11
N GLY A 16 3.02 7.56 20.02
CA GLY A 16 4.35 7.54 20.61
C GLY A 16 5.44 7.31 19.58
N LEU A 17 5.23 6.36 18.65
CA LEU A 17 6.15 6.13 17.54
C LEU A 17 6.27 7.39 16.68
N LEU A 18 5.16 7.95 16.19
CA LEU A 18 5.20 9.11 15.29
C LEU A 18 5.70 10.42 15.94
N ALA A 19 5.77 10.47 17.27
CA ALA A 19 6.38 11.57 18.00
C ALA A 19 7.92 11.61 17.82
N ASP A 20 8.57 10.47 17.65
CA ASP A 20 10.00 10.33 17.42
C ASP A 20 10.27 9.49 16.15
N GLU A 21 10.52 10.18 15.04
CA GLU A 21 10.76 9.54 13.75
C GLU A 21 12.05 8.73 13.72
N ASP A 22 13.09 9.16 14.45
CA ASP A 22 14.39 8.48 14.46
C ASP A 22 14.30 7.17 15.25
N LEU A 23 13.65 7.20 16.42
CA LEU A 23 13.32 6.01 17.19
C LEU A 23 12.42 5.07 16.38
N THR A 24 11.40 5.60 15.70
CA THR A 24 10.52 4.79 14.85
C THR A 24 11.31 4.02 13.81
N MET A 25 12.19 4.72 13.06
CA MET A 25 13.02 4.08 12.04
C MET A 25 13.89 2.96 12.62
N PHE A 26 14.43 3.14 13.83
CA PHE A 26 15.26 2.12 14.50
C PHE A 26 14.47 0.85 14.86
N VAL A 27 13.21 0.99 15.27
CA VAL A 27 12.39 -0.15 15.72
C VAL A 27 11.57 -0.81 14.62
N LEU A 28 11.54 -0.26 13.40
CA LEU A 28 10.73 -0.81 12.29
C LEU A 28 11.03 -2.28 12.02
N ASP A 29 12.30 -2.66 12.05
CA ASP A 29 12.71 -4.05 11.80
C ASP A 29 12.22 -5.01 12.86
N ASP A 30 11.91 -4.56 14.08
CA ASP A 30 11.39 -5.38 15.17
C ASP A 30 9.90 -5.17 15.45
N LEU A 31 9.29 -4.17 14.82
CA LEU A 31 7.90 -3.81 15.03
C LEU A 31 6.95 -4.98 14.69
N PRO A 32 5.96 -5.28 15.55
CA PRO A 32 4.93 -6.27 15.26
C PRO A 32 4.19 -5.95 13.96
N ILE A 33 4.01 -6.95 13.09
CA ILE A 33 3.43 -6.78 11.75
C ILE A 33 2.02 -6.17 11.74
N PHE A 34 1.24 -6.37 12.80
CA PHE A 34 -0.12 -5.82 12.90
C PHE A 34 -0.14 -4.30 13.10
N LEU A 35 0.95 -3.71 13.62
CA LEU A 35 1.09 -2.26 13.79
C LEU A 35 1.53 -1.56 12.51
N PHE A 36 2.10 -2.28 11.53
CA PHE A 36 2.58 -1.67 10.29
C PHE A 36 1.49 -0.93 9.49
N PRO A 37 0.32 -1.53 9.22
CA PRO A 37 -0.75 -0.83 8.49
C PRO A 37 -1.25 0.44 9.17
N PRO A 38 -1.68 0.42 10.45
CA PRO A 38 -2.21 1.63 11.07
C PRO A 38 -1.09 2.66 11.32
N LEU A 39 0.15 2.25 11.60
CA LEU A 39 1.29 3.18 11.68
C LEU A 39 1.56 3.85 10.33
N PHE A 40 1.56 3.10 9.23
CA PHE A 40 1.79 3.63 7.89
C PHE A 40 0.68 4.61 7.48
N GLU A 41 -0.58 4.24 7.72
CA GLU A 41 -1.71 5.13 7.46
C GLU A 41 -1.54 6.47 8.19
N GLN A 42 -1.27 6.43 9.49
CA GLN A 42 -1.07 7.65 10.29
C GLN A 42 0.18 8.42 9.86
N ALA A 43 1.30 7.75 9.58
CA ALA A 43 2.52 8.38 9.06
C ALA A 43 2.26 9.09 7.72
N PHE A 44 1.50 8.45 6.83
CA PHE A 44 1.17 8.97 5.50
C PHE A 44 0.26 10.19 5.58
N ILE A 45 -0.81 10.11 6.39
CA ILE A 45 -1.75 11.21 6.64
C ILE A 45 -1.03 12.40 7.26
N ASN A 46 -0.16 12.15 8.24
CA ASN A 46 0.62 13.17 8.95
C ASN A 46 1.87 13.63 8.19
N ARG A 47 2.08 13.16 6.95
CA ARG A 47 3.21 13.51 6.07
C ARG A 47 4.58 13.30 6.73
N LYS A 48 4.72 12.23 7.51
CA LYS A 48 5.96 11.76 8.13
C LYS A 48 6.83 11.05 7.09
N THR A 49 7.33 11.79 6.11
CA THR A 49 7.93 11.25 4.87
C THR A 49 9.13 10.32 5.10
N LYS A 50 9.97 10.59 6.11
CA LYS A 50 11.09 9.71 6.47
C LYS A 50 10.59 8.34 6.93
N VAL A 51 9.62 8.33 7.83
CA VAL A 51 8.96 7.12 8.33
C VAL A 51 8.26 6.39 7.19
N VAL A 52 7.46 7.08 6.36
CA VAL A 52 6.78 6.49 5.20
C VAL A 52 7.79 5.77 4.29
N LYS A 53 8.88 6.45 3.90
CA LYS A 53 9.92 5.86 3.06
C LYS A 53 10.56 4.63 3.71
N ALA A 54 10.90 4.70 4.99
CA ALA A 54 11.50 3.58 5.73
C ALA A 54 10.54 2.38 5.84
N MET A 55 9.25 2.64 6.09
CA MET A 55 8.21 1.62 6.16
C MET A 55 7.97 0.94 4.81
N VAL A 56 8.03 1.66 3.69
CA VAL A 56 7.94 1.05 2.35
C VAL A 56 9.08 0.05 2.14
N LYS A 57 10.31 0.41 2.54
CA LYS A 57 11.49 -0.48 2.41
C LYS A 57 11.41 -1.74 3.28
N THR A 58 10.69 -1.68 4.39
CA THR A 58 10.55 -2.77 5.37
C THR A 58 9.16 -3.39 5.36
N TRP A 59 8.34 -3.06 4.35
CA TRP A 59 6.92 -3.38 4.33
C TRP A 59 6.68 -4.89 4.34
N PRO A 60 6.02 -5.45 5.37
CA PRO A 60 5.99 -6.89 5.60
C PRO A 60 4.94 -7.64 4.77
N PHE A 61 4.22 -6.93 3.89
CA PHE A 61 3.15 -7.50 3.07
C PHE A 61 3.49 -7.42 1.57
N PRO A 62 2.93 -8.29 0.74
CA PRO A 62 3.20 -8.28 -0.70
C PRO A 62 2.68 -7.04 -1.43
N CYS A 63 1.65 -6.39 -0.88
CA CYS A 63 0.92 -5.30 -1.50
C CYS A 63 0.83 -4.08 -0.57
N LEU A 64 1.06 -2.88 -1.12
CA LEU A 64 0.84 -1.59 -0.47
C LEU A 64 -0.38 -0.89 -1.12
N PRO A 65 -1.52 -0.81 -0.44
CA PRO A 65 -2.76 -0.28 -1.01
C PRO A 65 -2.98 1.21 -0.79
N LEU A 66 -2.14 1.98 -1.46
CA LEU A 66 -2.22 3.43 -1.37
C LEU A 66 -3.52 4.02 -1.92
N GLY A 67 -4.24 3.31 -2.78
CA GLY A 67 -5.56 3.73 -3.26
C GLY A 67 -6.61 3.89 -2.16
N SER A 68 -6.44 3.27 -0.99
CA SER A 68 -7.27 3.54 0.20
C SER A 68 -7.02 4.91 0.84
N LEU A 69 -5.83 5.47 0.65
CA LEU A 69 -5.37 6.74 1.21
C LEU A 69 -5.38 7.86 0.18
N ILE A 70 -6.06 7.64 -0.95
CA ILE A 70 -6.02 8.53 -2.12
C ILE A 70 -6.37 9.99 -1.78
N LYS A 71 -7.31 10.21 -0.85
CA LYS A 71 -7.72 11.55 -0.39
C LYS A 71 -6.64 12.31 0.42
N TYR A 72 -5.61 11.61 0.90
CA TYR A 72 -4.51 12.18 1.70
C TYR A 72 -3.21 12.30 0.91
N VAL A 73 -3.22 11.92 -0.36
CA VAL A 73 -2.03 12.00 -1.23
C VAL A 73 -1.63 13.46 -1.42
N LYS A 74 -0.35 13.73 -1.19
CA LYS A 74 0.37 14.98 -1.43
C LYS A 74 1.69 14.68 -2.16
N VAL A 75 2.32 15.69 -2.75
CA VAL A 75 3.59 15.50 -3.51
C VAL A 75 4.61 14.73 -2.68
N ASP A 76 4.83 15.18 -1.46
CA ASP A 76 5.94 14.75 -0.61
C ASP A 76 5.72 13.35 -0.01
N ASN A 77 4.52 13.05 0.47
CA ASN A 77 4.23 11.70 0.99
C ASN A 77 4.17 10.67 -0.13
N PHE A 78 3.68 11.03 -1.32
CA PHE A 78 3.69 10.15 -2.48
C PHE A 78 5.10 9.92 -3.00
N GLN A 79 5.90 10.98 -3.10
CA GLN A 79 7.32 10.88 -3.46
C GLN A 79 8.07 9.99 -2.48
N ALA A 80 7.83 10.10 -1.17
CA ALA A 80 8.42 9.22 -0.17
C ALA A 80 8.10 7.73 -0.42
N VAL A 81 6.89 7.41 -0.90
CA VAL A 81 6.53 6.05 -1.28
C VAL A 81 7.33 5.59 -2.51
N LEU A 82 7.39 6.41 -3.56
CA LEU A 82 8.14 6.06 -4.77
C LEU A 82 9.64 5.93 -4.51
N ASP A 83 10.20 6.79 -3.67
CA ASP A 83 11.58 6.72 -3.20
C ASP A 83 11.89 5.42 -2.45
N GLY A 84 10.94 4.93 -1.64
CA GLY A 84 11.07 3.64 -0.96
C GLY A 84 11.04 2.47 -1.95
N MET A 85 10.16 2.52 -2.94
CA MET A 85 10.08 1.55 -4.03
C MET A 85 11.35 1.55 -4.90
N ASP A 86 11.92 2.73 -5.16
CA ASP A 86 13.16 2.88 -5.90
C ASP A 86 14.33 2.22 -5.20
N TRP A 87 14.41 2.42 -3.90
CA TRP A 87 15.41 1.75 -3.09
C TRP A 87 15.27 0.23 -3.23
N LEU A 88 14.06 -0.33 -3.11
CA LEU A 88 13.83 -1.78 -3.29
C LEU A 88 14.22 -2.29 -4.69
N THR A 89 14.03 -1.47 -5.71
CA THR A 89 14.38 -1.82 -7.11
C THR A 89 15.90 -1.88 -7.31
N ASN A 90 16.63 -0.96 -6.69
CA ASN A 90 18.08 -0.82 -6.86
C ASN A 90 18.89 -1.65 -5.87
N GLU A 91 18.30 -2.02 -4.73
CA GLU A 91 19.02 -2.67 -3.64
C GLU A 91 19.27 -4.14 -3.92
N THR A 92 20.50 -4.63 -3.65
CA THR A 92 20.90 -6.03 -3.90
C THR A 92 20.38 -7.00 -2.83
N VAL A 93 20.30 -6.53 -1.58
CA VAL A 93 19.89 -7.30 -0.40
C VAL A 93 18.68 -6.64 0.23
N TRP A 94 17.54 -7.33 0.25
CA TRP A 94 16.33 -6.80 0.87
C TRP A 94 16.34 -7.01 2.39
N PRO A 95 15.71 -6.12 3.18
CA PRO A 95 15.45 -6.39 4.58
C PRO A 95 14.69 -7.71 4.71
N ARG A 96 15.08 -8.56 5.67
CA ARG A 96 14.55 -9.94 5.80
C ARG A 96 13.03 -10.00 5.88
N ARG A 97 12.40 -8.96 6.44
CA ARG A 97 10.94 -8.88 6.62
C ARG A 97 10.22 -8.28 5.42
N CYS A 98 10.91 -7.61 4.50
CA CYS A 98 10.27 -6.93 3.38
C CYS A 98 9.73 -7.93 2.36
N ARG A 99 8.44 -7.79 2.00
CA ARG A 99 7.75 -8.64 1.02
C ARG A 99 7.14 -7.85 -0.13
N LEU A 100 7.27 -6.53 -0.11
CA LEU A 100 6.58 -5.63 -1.03
C LEU A 100 7.02 -5.85 -2.47
N HIS A 101 6.04 -6.10 -3.33
CA HIS A 101 6.25 -6.14 -4.77
C HIS A 101 5.04 -5.63 -5.57
N VAL A 102 3.99 -5.12 -4.90
CA VAL A 102 2.84 -4.49 -5.57
C VAL A 102 2.51 -3.16 -4.88
N LEU A 103 2.59 -2.06 -5.63
CA LEU A 103 1.95 -0.80 -5.26
C LEU A 103 0.56 -0.75 -5.90
N ASN A 104 -0.48 -0.72 -5.08
CA ASN A 104 -1.87 -0.69 -5.55
C ASN A 104 -2.49 0.69 -5.35
N LEU A 105 -2.73 1.37 -6.47
CA LEU A 105 -3.37 2.67 -6.58
C LEU A 105 -4.83 2.55 -7.06
N HIS A 106 -5.44 1.36 -7.03
CA HIS A 106 -6.87 1.20 -7.29
C HIS A 106 -7.69 1.63 -6.07
N GLN A 107 -8.85 2.25 -6.27
CA GLN A 107 -9.69 2.62 -5.14
C GLN A 107 -10.21 1.35 -4.47
N THR A 108 -9.85 1.14 -3.20
CA THR A 108 -10.20 -0.08 -2.48
C THR A 108 -11.36 0.16 -1.54
N GLU A 109 -12.29 -0.80 -1.48
CA GLU A 109 -13.37 -0.82 -0.49
C GLU A 109 -12.83 -0.94 0.95
N HIS A 110 -13.66 -0.57 1.93
CA HIS A 110 -13.37 -0.73 3.36
C HIS A 110 -12.93 -2.18 3.69
N GLY A 111 -11.93 -2.33 4.56
CA GLY A 111 -11.40 -3.64 4.96
C GLY A 111 -10.31 -4.20 4.03
N PHE A 112 -9.89 -3.47 2.99
CA PHE A 112 -8.77 -3.90 2.15
C PHE A 112 -7.48 -4.12 2.94
N TRP A 113 -7.15 -3.23 3.88
CA TRP A 113 -5.97 -3.39 4.76
C TRP A 113 -6.04 -4.71 5.52
N GLU A 114 -7.20 -5.07 6.10
CA GLU A 114 -7.41 -6.35 6.78
C GLU A 114 -7.18 -7.56 5.86
N ARG A 115 -7.56 -7.44 4.57
CA ARG A 115 -7.36 -8.49 3.56
C ARG A 115 -5.89 -8.63 3.16
N CYS A 116 -5.15 -7.52 3.08
CA CYS A 116 -3.72 -7.52 2.78
C CYS A 116 -2.85 -7.97 3.96
N VAL A 117 -3.33 -7.78 5.18
CA VAL A 117 -2.66 -8.21 6.42
C VAL A 117 -2.88 -9.70 6.71
N GLY A 118 -3.80 -10.35 5.98
CA GLY A 118 -4.08 -11.78 6.13
C GLY A 118 -5.02 -12.11 7.29
N THR A 119 -5.64 -11.12 7.92
CA THR A 119 -6.54 -11.34 9.07
C THR A 119 -7.86 -12.00 8.67
N LYS A 120 -8.22 -11.96 7.37
CA LYS A 120 -9.30 -12.74 6.77
C LYS A 120 -8.81 -13.35 5.45
N ASN A 121 -8.84 -14.68 5.34
CA ASN A 121 -8.52 -15.50 4.15
C ASN A 121 -9.20 -15.01 2.85
N GLY A 122 -8.70 -13.94 2.24
CA GLY A 122 -9.32 -13.30 1.06
C GLY A 122 -8.49 -13.35 -0.22
N PHE A 123 -7.22 -13.76 -0.15
CA PHE A 123 -6.39 -13.98 -1.33
C PHE A 123 -5.76 -15.37 -1.30
N SER A 124 -6.63 -16.40 -1.36
CA SER A 124 -6.41 -17.59 -2.20
C SER A 124 -7.57 -18.56 -2.01
N ARG A 125 -8.45 -18.61 -3.01
CA ARG A 125 -9.08 -19.88 -3.41
C ARG A 125 -8.77 -20.12 -4.88
N GLN A 126 -7.50 -19.99 -5.24
CA GLN A 126 -6.96 -20.77 -6.35
C GLN A 126 -6.24 -21.95 -5.71
N LYS A 127 -6.82 -23.14 -5.91
CA LYS A 127 -6.33 -24.49 -5.61
C LYS A 127 -5.32 -24.64 -4.47
N LYS A 128 -5.71 -25.40 -3.44
CA LYS A 128 -4.78 -26.10 -2.56
C LYS A 128 -3.85 -26.96 -3.42
N GLU A 129 -2.59 -26.58 -3.51
CA GLU A 129 -1.48 -27.51 -3.75
C GLU A 129 -0.63 -27.57 -2.46
N PRO A 130 0.02 -28.71 -2.21
CA PRO A 130 0.41 -29.11 -0.87
C PRO A 130 1.54 -28.25 -0.33
N LEU A 131 1.52 -28.11 1.00
CA LEU A 131 2.62 -27.71 1.87
C LEU A 131 3.97 -28.28 1.37
N GLU A 132 4.71 -27.49 0.59
CA GLU A 132 6.11 -27.77 0.31
C GLU A 132 6.97 -27.14 1.40
N LYS A 133 7.57 -28.04 2.16
CA LYS A 133 8.83 -27.99 2.90
C LYS A 133 9.68 -26.72 2.72
N ASP A 134 10.32 -26.35 3.84
CA ASP A 134 11.60 -25.64 3.92
C ASP A 134 12.39 -25.77 2.62
N SER A 135 12.36 -24.70 1.83
CA SER A 135 13.32 -24.52 0.76
C SER A 135 14.05 -23.22 1.05
N THR A 136 15.31 -23.39 1.45
CA THR A 136 16.42 -22.52 1.13
C THR A 136 16.39 -22.23 -0.38
N SER A 137 15.49 -21.33 -0.78
CA SER A 137 15.42 -20.81 -2.14
C SER A 137 16.15 -19.49 -2.11
N GLU A 138 17.37 -19.50 -2.65
CA GLU A 138 18.09 -18.29 -3.00
C GLU A 138 17.21 -17.39 -3.89
N GLY A 139 16.49 -16.48 -3.24
CA GLY A 139 16.62 -15.04 -3.48
C GLY A 139 16.27 -14.51 -4.87
N LYS A 140 15.40 -15.16 -5.65
CA LYS A 140 14.89 -14.52 -6.86
C LYS A 140 13.94 -13.37 -6.48
N LYS A 141 14.47 -12.15 -6.52
CA LYS A 141 13.70 -10.91 -6.35
C LYS A 141 12.51 -10.92 -7.30
N GLN A 142 11.31 -10.81 -6.75
CA GLN A 142 10.14 -10.56 -7.59
C GLN A 142 10.18 -9.11 -8.08
N PRO A 143 9.91 -8.86 -9.37
CA PRO A 143 9.89 -7.50 -9.89
C PRO A 143 8.76 -6.71 -9.21
N LEU A 144 9.05 -5.47 -8.80
CA LEU A 144 8.04 -4.56 -8.29
C LEU A 144 7.02 -4.25 -9.41
N LYS A 145 5.74 -4.23 -9.05
CA LYS A 145 4.62 -3.97 -9.96
C LYS A 145 3.83 -2.78 -9.45
N VAL A 146 3.29 -2.01 -10.37
CA VAL A 146 2.34 -0.93 -10.08
C VAL A 146 1.00 -1.30 -10.69
N LEU A 147 -0.03 -1.37 -9.87
CA LEU A 147 -1.42 -1.52 -10.28
C LEU A 147 -2.09 -0.17 -10.09
N ALA A 148 -2.54 0.45 -11.17
CA ALA A 148 -3.15 1.77 -11.10
C ALA A 148 -4.48 1.81 -11.85
N GLU A 149 -5.48 2.43 -11.23
CA GLU A 149 -6.71 2.77 -11.90
C GLU A 149 -6.53 4.14 -12.58
N TYR A 150 -6.73 4.19 -13.90
CA TYR A 150 -6.44 5.38 -14.69
C TYR A 150 -7.28 6.59 -14.26
N THR A 151 -8.56 6.37 -13.94
CA THR A 151 -9.49 7.43 -13.50
C THR A 151 -9.07 8.02 -12.15
N LEU A 152 -8.70 7.15 -11.20
CA LEU A 152 -8.23 7.58 -9.89
C LEU A 152 -6.89 8.32 -9.98
N MET A 153 -5.97 7.80 -10.78
CA MET A 153 -4.71 8.46 -11.09
C MET A 153 -4.93 9.84 -11.71
N TYR A 154 -5.82 9.95 -12.70
CA TYR A 154 -6.09 11.20 -13.40
C TYR A 154 -6.74 12.25 -12.50
N LEU A 155 -7.67 11.86 -11.62
CA LEU A 155 -8.37 12.79 -10.74
C LEU A 155 -7.53 13.22 -9.54
N THR A 156 -6.81 12.29 -8.90
CA THR A 156 -6.10 12.57 -7.65
C THR A 156 -4.66 13.03 -7.88
N LEU A 157 -4.00 12.52 -8.92
CA LEU A 157 -2.62 12.89 -9.22
C LEU A 157 -2.56 13.96 -10.32
N LYS A 158 -3.63 14.67 -10.68
CA LYS A 158 -3.60 15.68 -11.76
C LYS A 158 -2.44 16.69 -11.62
N ASP A 159 -2.22 17.20 -10.41
CA ASP A 159 -1.15 18.14 -10.08
C ASP A 159 0.21 17.46 -9.85
N TYR A 160 0.21 16.13 -9.74
CA TYR A 160 1.35 15.28 -9.35
C TYR A 160 1.76 14.29 -10.46
N ASN A 161 1.05 14.34 -11.60
CA ASN A 161 1.12 13.36 -12.68
C ASN A 161 2.47 13.48 -13.40
N SER A 162 3.03 14.69 -13.47
CA SER A 162 4.33 14.91 -14.10
C SER A 162 5.43 14.07 -13.43
N TYR A 163 5.53 14.12 -12.10
CA TYR A 163 6.52 13.35 -11.36
C TYR A 163 6.27 11.85 -11.44
N PHE A 164 5.03 11.40 -11.21
CA PHE A 164 4.69 9.98 -11.27
C PHE A 164 4.91 9.38 -12.66
N MET A 165 4.48 10.09 -13.71
CA MET A 165 4.65 9.64 -15.08
C MET A 165 6.13 9.67 -15.50
N GLN A 166 6.91 10.64 -15.02
CA GLN A 166 8.37 10.64 -15.20
C GLN A 166 9.01 9.43 -14.51
N TRP A 167 8.59 9.14 -13.28
CA TRP A 167 9.06 7.98 -12.52
C TRP A 167 8.78 6.66 -13.25
N LEU A 168 7.56 6.47 -13.75
CA LEU A 168 7.16 5.32 -14.55
C LEU A 168 7.92 5.23 -15.88
N LYS A 169 8.07 6.36 -16.58
CA LYS A 169 8.78 6.42 -17.87
C LYS A 169 10.22 5.96 -17.74
N LEU A 170 10.90 6.37 -16.67
CA LEU A 170 12.27 5.96 -16.36
C LEU A 170 12.40 4.46 -16.03
N ARG A 171 11.29 3.78 -15.70
CA ARG A 171 11.26 2.39 -15.21
C ARG A 171 10.40 1.46 -16.05
N LYS A 172 10.06 1.86 -17.28
CA LYS A 172 9.19 1.11 -18.19
C LYS A 172 9.61 -0.36 -18.37
N TYR A 173 10.90 -0.65 -18.24
CA TYR A 173 11.47 -1.99 -18.46
C TYR A 173 11.78 -2.75 -17.15
N THR A 174 11.72 -2.08 -16.00
CA THR A 174 12.09 -2.64 -14.69
C THR A 174 10.90 -2.81 -13.75
N VAL A 175 9.88 -1.96 -13.89
CA VAL A 175 8.66 -1.97 -13.08
C VAL A 175 7.45 -2.12 -14.00
N PRO A 176 6.90 -3.34 -14.16
CA PRO A 176 5.66 -3.53 -14.89
C PRO A 176 4.52 -2.70 -14.29
N SER A 177 3.93 -1.83 -15.10
CA SER A 177 2.81 -0.98 -14.74
C SER A 177 1.55 -1.41 -15.49
N TYR A 178 0.46 -1.68 -14.76
CA TYR A 178 -0.83 -2.05 -15.33
C TYR A 178 -1.85 -0.96 -15.05
N PHE A 179 -2.35 -0.33 -16.10
CA PHE A 179 -3.40 0.70 -16.04
C PHE A 179 -4.72 0.09 -16.45
N PHE A 180 -5.73 0.23 -15.60
CA PHE A 180 -7.08 -0.23 -15.88
C PHE A 180 -8.02 0.97 -16.02
N ASN A 181 -8.83 0.99 -17.07
CA ASN A 181 -9.96 1.91 -17.20
C ASN A 181 -11.19 1.24 -16.59
N LEU A 182 -11.86 1.91 -15.65
CA LEU A 182 -13.24 1.52 -15.33
C LEU A 182 -14.12 1.93 -16.51
N VAL A 183 -14.57 0.95 -17.31
CA VAL A 183 -15.85 1.11 -18.00
C VAL A 183 -16.89 1.14 -16.90
N PRO A 184 -17.66 2.22 -16.71
CA PRO A 184 -18.72 2.23 -15.73
C PRO A 184 -19.65 1.07 -16.05
N LYS A 185 -19.82 0.12 -15.11
CA LYS A 185 -20.91 -0.84 -15.23
C LYS A 185 -22.17 0.01 -15.29
N LYS A 186 -22.84 0.06 -16.45
CA LYS A 186 -24.20 0.56 -16.54
C LYS A 186 -24.97 -0.16 -15.44
N LYS A 187 -25.47 0.57 -14.44
CA LYS A 187 -26.58 0.07 -13.64
C LYS A 187 -27.63 -0.31 -14.67
N SER A 188 -27.93 -1.60 -14.79
CA SER A 188 -29.19 -2.01 -15.39
C SER A 188 -30.26 -1.38 -14.51
N MET A 189 -30.76 -0.21 -14.91
CA MET A 189 -32.08 0.23 -14.47
C MET A 189 -32.99 -0.89 -14.94
N GLY A 190 -33.43 -1.73 -14.00
CA GLY A 190 -34.57 -2.59 -14.23
C GLY A 190 -35.69 -1.66 -14.66
N THR A 191 -36.06 -1.74 -15.92
CA THR A 191 -37.35 -1.28 -16.38
C THR A 191 -38.35 -2.16 -15.66
N GLU A 192 -38.92 -1.65 -14.57
CA GLU A 192 -40.18 -2.12 -14.02
C GLU A 192 -41.24 -1.85 -15.09
N SER A 193 -41.45 -2.84 -15.95
CA SER A 193 -42.58 -2.89 -16.85
C SER A 193 -43.79 -3.37 -16.05
N HIS A 194 -44.62 -2.41 -15.66
CA HIS A 194 -46.04 -2.59 -15.42
C HIS A 194 -46.70 -3.40 -16.55
N TRP A 195 -47.40 -4.48 -16.20
CA TRP A 195 -48.60 -5.10 -16.82
C TRP A 195 -48.91 -6.32 -15.92
N THR A 196 -50.09 -6.61 -15.38
CA THR A 196 -51.49 -6.14 -15.44
C THR A 196 -52.12 -6.56 -14.12
#